data_AF-A0A366ESF2-F1
#
_entry.id   AF-A0A366ESF2-F1
#
_cell.length_a   1.000
_cell.length_b   1.000
_cell.length_c   1.000
_cell.angle_alpha   90.00
_cell.angle_beta   90.00
_cell.angle_gamma   90.00
#
_symmetry.space_group_name_H-M   'P 1'
#
loop_
_entity.id
_entity.type
_entity.pdbx_description
1 polymer ?
#
loop_
_entity_poly.entity_id
_entity_poly.type
_entity_poly.pdbx_seq_one_letter_code
_entity_poly.pdbx_strand_id
1 'polypeptide(L)' 'MMGLGMMLNMLIWIVIIGFAIYGFIMLIVKPFENKSNKALSILKERFANGEISREEFEEKKTLLLER' A
#
# COMPACT_ATOMS: atom_id res chain seq x y z
N MET A 1 -24.74 -21.85 34.09
CA MET A 1 -23.38 -21.29 34.01
C MET A 1 -22.84 -21.57 32.61
N MET A 2 -23.06 -20.67 31.65
CA MET A 2 -22.37 -20.78 30.35
C MET A 2 -20.90 -20.47 30.62
N GLY A 3 -20.09 -21.52 30.63
CA GLY A 3 -18.75 -21.51 31.19
C GLY A 3 -17.83 -20.54 30.46
N LEU A 4 -16.96 -19.90 31.24
CA LEU A 4 -15.82 -19.08 30.78
C LEU A 4 -15.09 -19.65 29.55
N GLY A 5 -15.03 -20.99 29.41
CA GLY A 5 -14.45 -21.66 28.24
C GLY A 5 -15.11 -21.30 26.90
N MET A 6 -16.43 -21.05 26.87
CA MET A 6 -17.15 -20.70 25.64
C MET A 6 -16.87 -19.24 25.23
N MET A 7 -16.76 -18.33 26.19
CA MET A 7 -16.35 -16.94 25.93
C MET A 7 -14.89 -16.82 25.46
N LEU A 8 -13.97 -17.57 26.09
CA LEU A 8 -12.56 -17.56 25.71
C LEU A 8 -12.36 -18.12 24.29
N ASN A 9 -13.07 -19.18 23.93
CA ASN A 9 -13.02 -19.74 22.58
C ASN A 9 -13.49 -18.71 21.54
N MET A 10 -14.59 -18.00 21.81
CA MET A 10 -15.10 -16.95 20.91
C MET A 10 -14.10 -15.80 20.73
N LEU A 11 -13.44 -15.37 21.80
CA LEU A 11 -12.40 -14.34 21.73
C LEU A 11 -11.20 -14.77 20.88
N ILE A 12 -10.76 -16.03 21.01
CA ILE A 12 -9.66 -16.57 20.21
C ILE A 12 -10.01 -16.52 18.71
N TRP A 13 -11.23 -16.92 18.32
CA TRP A 13 -11.67 -16.85 16.93
C TRP A 13 -11.71 -15.42 16.39
N ILE A 14 -12.17 -14.45 17.19
CA ILE A 14 -12.19 -13.04 16.79
C ILE A 14 -10.76 -12.54 16.53
N VAL A 15 -9.81 -12.88 17.39
CA VAL A 15 -8.40 -12.50 17.22
C VAL A 15 -7.81 -13.15 15.97
N ILE A 16 -8.04 -14.44 15.75
CA ILE A 16 -7.54 -15.16 14.56
C ILE A 16 -8.08 -14.53 13.28
N ILE A 17 -9.40 -14.29 13.20
CA ILE A 17 -10.03 -13.68 12.04
C ILE A 17 -9.52 -12.23 11.85
N GLY A 18 -9.37 -11.46 12.92
CA GLY A 18 -8.82 -10.11 12.87
C GLY A 18 -7.40 -10.08 12.32
N PHE A 19 -6.53 -10.98 12.78
CA PHE A 19 -5.16 -11.10 12.26
C PHE A 19 -5.14 -11.60 10.80
N ALA A 20 -6.01 -12.52 10.43
CA ALA A 20 -6.12 -12.98 9.05
C ALA A 20 -6.51 -11.82 8.11
N ILE A 21 -7.52 -11.03 8.49
CA ILE A 21 -7.94 -9.84 7.72
C ILE A 21 -6.82 -8.80 7.67
N TYR A 22 -6.18 -8.49 8.80
CA TYR A 22 -5.08 -7.54 8.86
C TYR A 22 -3.91 -7.97 7.96
N GLY A 23 -3.51 -9.24 8.04
CA GLY A 23 -2.47 -9.82 7.19
C GLY A 23 -2.86 -9.78 5.71
N PHE A 24 -4.10 -10.08 5.38
CA PHE A 24 -4.60 -10.04 4.01
C PHE A 24 -4.63 -8.62 3.44
N ILE A 25 -5.08 -7.64 4.23
CA ILE A 25 -5.04 -6.22 3.86
C ILE A 25 -3.58 -5.78 3.68
N MET A 26 -2.68 -6.13 4.59
CA MET A 26 -1.27 -5.76 4.47
C MET A 26 -0.61 -6.40 3.23
N LEU A 27 -0.96 -7.64 2.90
CA LEU A 27 -0.47 -8.36 1.71
C LEU A 27 -1.11 -7.90 0.40
N ILE A 28 -2.31 -7.33 0.40
CA ILE A 28 -2.97 -6.77 -0.79
C ILE A 28 -2.65 -5.29 -0.98
N VAL A 29 -2.46 -4.54 0.11
CA VAL A 29 -2.19 -3.09 0.05
C VAL A 29 -0.70 -2.81 -0.17
N LYS A 30 0.23 -3.64 0.35
CA LYS A 30 1.68 -3.42 0.13
C LYS A 30 2.23 -3.73 -1.27
N PRO A 31 1.67 -4.62 -2.12
CA PRO A 31 2.18 -4.82 -3.48
C PRO A 31 1.49 -3.91 -4.51
N PHE A 32 0.45 -3.16 -4.13
CA PHE A 32 -0.23 -2.20 -5.01
C PHE A 32 0.41 -0.81 -5.00
N GLU A 33 1.72 -0.72 -4.71
CA GLU A 33 2.55 0.25 -5.41
C GLU A 33 2.61 -0.14 -6.89
N ASN A 34 1.50 0.14 -7.58
CA ASN A 34 1.36 0.07 -9.02
C ASN A 34 2.66 0.59 -9.65
N LYS A 35 3.28 -0.19 -10.54
CA LYS A 35 4.53 0.20 -11.23
C LYS A 35 4.46 1.63 -11.83
N SER A 36 3.27 2.10 -12.17
CA SER A 36 2.99 3.48 -12.56
C SER A 36 3.36 4.50 -11.46
N ASN A 37 2.98 4.25 -10.21
CA ASN A 37 3.33 5.09 -9.07
C ASN A 37 4.83 5.04 -8.78
N LYS A 38 5.51 3.92 -9.03
CA LYS A 38 6.96 3.80 -8.87
C LYS A 38 7.74 4.63 -9.90
N ALA A 39 7.30 4.67 -11.15
CA ALA A 39 7.91 5.53 -12.16
C ALA A 39 7.71 7.02 -11.83
N LEU A 40 6.50 7.37 -11.37
CA LEU A 40 6.17 8.73 -10.95
C LEU A 40 6.94 9.17 -9.68
N SER A 41 7.14 8.26 -8.72
CA SER A 41 7.90 8.55 -7.49
C SER A 41 9.38 8.79 -7.79
N ILE A 42 9.99 7.96 -8.63
CA ILE A 42 11.37 8.17 -9.10
C ILE A 42 11.49 9.51 -9.83
N LEU A 43 10.54 9.84 -10.70
CA LEU A 43 10.56 11.11 -11.43
C LEU A 43 10.48 12.33 -10.48
N LYS A 44 9.65 12.26 -9.44
CA LYS A 44 9.55 13.30 -8.40
C LYS A 44 10.82 13.43 -7.57
N GLU A 45 11.45 12.31 -7.21
CA GLU A 45 12.68 12.28 -6.44
C GLU A 45 13.82 12.98 -7.19
N ARG A 46 13.98 12.69 -8.49
CA ARG A 46 14.99 13.34 -9.34
C ARG A 46 14.76 14.84 -9.51
N PHE A 47 13.49 15.27 -9.60
CA PHE A 47 13.14 16.68 -9.62
C PHE A 47 13.46 17.38 -8.29
N ALA A 48 13.15 16.74 -7.16
CA ALA A 48 13.47 17.27 -5.83
C ALA A 48 14.98 17.37 -5.58
N ASN A 49 15.75 16.43 -6.12
CA ASN A 49 17.21 16.45 -6.10
C ASN A 49 17.83 17.46 -7.09
N GLY A 50 17.01 18.10 -7.94
CA GLY A 50 17.49 19.05 -8.96
C GLY A 50 18.23 18.40 -10.13
N GLU A 51 18.10 17.08 -10.30
CA GLU A 51 18.75 16.33 -11.40
C GLU A 51 18.06 16.52 -12.75
N ILE A 52 16.82 17.00 -12.76
CA ILE A 52 16.01 17.25 -13.96
C ILE A 52 15.34 18.61 -13.87
N SER A 53 15.14 19.26 -15.01
CA SER A 53 14.44 20.55 -15.07
C SER A 53 12.93 20.39 -14.91
N ARG A 54 12.24 21.52 -14.69
CA ARG A 54 10.78 21.54 -14.63
C ARG A 54 10.13 21.12 -15.94
N GLU A 55 10.73 21.50 -17.08
CA GLU A 55 10.24 21.09 -18.40
C GLU A 55 10.34 19.56 -18.58
N GLU A 56 11.49 18.97 -18.26
CA GLU A 56 11.70 17.51 -18.36
C GLU A 56 10.77 16.72 -17.44
N PHE A 57 10.48 17.26 -16.25
CA PHE A 57 9.54 16.66 -15.32
C PHE A 57 8.11 16.61 -15.89
N GLU A 58 7.60 17.73 -16.41
CA GLU A 58 6.23 17.80 -16.94
C GLU A 58 6.06 16.96 -18.22
N GLU A 59 7.06 16.92 -19.10
CA GLU A 59 7.03 16.08 -20.30
C GLU A 59 6.93 14.58 -19.94
N LYS A 60 7.82 14.11 -19.05
CA LYS A 60 7.83 12.71 -18.62
C LYS A 60 6.61 12.34 -17.79
N LYS A 61 6.10 13.25 -16.96
CA LYS A 61 4.88 13.06 -16.18
C LYS A 61 3.66 12.90 -17.08
N THR A 62 3.53 13.71 -18.13
CA THR A 62 2.44 13.60 -19.11
C THR A 62 2.49 12.26 -19.82
N LEU A 63 3.67 11.84 -20.31
CA LEU A 63 3.88 10.54 -20.95
C LEU A 63 3.55 9.33 -20.05
N LEU A 64 3.78 9.45 -18.73
CA LEU A 64 3.47 8.40 -17.76
C LEU A 64 1.99 8.35 -17.37
N LEU A 65 1.26 9.47 -17.48
CA LEU A 65 -0.16 9.57 -17.18
C LEU A 65 -1.05 9.22 -18.40
N GLU A 66 -0.53 9.37 -19.61
CA GLU A 66 -1.25 9.12 -20.86
C GLU A 66 -1.23 7.63 -21.31
N ARG A 67 -0.72 6.72 -20.46
CA ARG A 67 -0.60 5.28 -20.72
C ARG A 67 -1.62 4.47 -19.93
#